data_AF-A0A7C5EXX0-F1
#
_entry.id   AF-A0A7C5EXX0-F1
#
_cell.length_a   1.000
_cell.length_b   1.000
_cell.length_c   1.000
_cell.angle_alpha   90.00
_cell.angle_beta   90.00
_cell.angle_gamma   90.00
#
_symmetry.space_group_name_H-M   'P 1'
#
loop_
_entity.id
_entity.type
_entity.pdbx_description
1 polymer ?
#
loop_
_entity_poly.entity_id
_entity_poly.type
_entity_poly.pdbx_seq_one_letter_code
_entity_poly.pdbx_strand_id
1 'polypeptide(L)'
;MDRGVRDVPAITVETYGQVEDARVRAILEEIESCYRALTVPLPEAVVLALFETLRDWQAYSTRKRVEVGVVTAGEEGFLATHDAWEGFPRLNVCLERLLAQPPLLQQGALHQVVAHSVLHGRPDYYRFAIPRRLILLSRSRGVEMEVLQQVLYFVAIAIKGLEAATLLVRHGFIDDQAALALYQMEKEEDDLTVWKMARWEPRARLLYLAAQLRPLLYARPLFPHVPGLSESARAMLAHLPPETAARLHTLADTLAAQCTGDTHRDVTEALALLLDAVPE
;
A
#
# COMPACT_ATOMS: atom_id res chain seq x y z
N MET A 1 3.45 21.06 -33.97
CA MET A 1 2.67 19.99 -33.32
C MET A 1 2.45 20.42 -31.89
N ASP A 2 1.25 20.90 -31.64
CA ASP A 2 0.81 21.52 -30.40
C ASP A 2 0.85 20.47 -29.28
N ARG A 3 1.79 20.60 -28.32
CA ARG A 3 1.83 19.75 -27.13
C ARG A 3 0.77 20.31 -26.18
N GLY A 4 -0.47 19.89 -26.40
CA GLY A 4 -1.61 20.24 -25.55
C GLY A 4 -1.24 20.02 -24.08
N VAL A 5 -1.58 21.01 -23.26
CA VAL A 5 -1.54 20.92 -21.79
C VAL A 5 -2.16 19.59 -21.42
N ARG A 6 -1.40 18.72 -20.73
CA ARG A 6 -1.98 17.47 -20.22
C ARG A 6 -2.94 17.86 -19.12
N ASP A 7 -4.23 17.66 -19.36
CA ASP A 7 -5.25 17.94 -18.37
C ASP A 7 -5.04 17.02 -17.17
N VAL A 8 -4.92 17.64 -16.00
CA VAL A 8 -5.01 16.94 -14.71
C VAL A 8 -6.46 16.47 -14.52
N PRO A 9 -6.71 15.43 -13.70
CA PRO A 9 -8.07 15.03 -13.34
C PRO A 9 -8.85 16.21 -12.74
N ALA A 10 -10.17 16.22 -12.89
CA ALA A 10 -10.99 17.12 -12.09
C ALA A 10 -10.88 16.74 -10.61
N ILE A 11 -10.34 17.63 -9.77
CA ILE A 11 -10.13 17.37 -8.33
C ILE A 11 -11.23 18.08 -7.53
N THR A 12 -12.10 17.31 -6.88
CA THR A 12 -13.04 17.84 -5.88
C THR A 12 -12.38 17.75 -4.50
N VAL A 13 -12.26 18.88 -3.81
CA VAL A 13 -11.68 18.93 -2.46
C VAL A 13 -12.77 18.89 -1.40
N GLU A 14 -12.64 17.96 -0.46
CA GLU A 14 -13.45 17.87 0.75
C GLU A 14 -12.56 18.09 1.97
N THR A 15 -13.02 18.90 2.92
CA THR A 15 -12.30 19.14 4.18
C THR A 15 -13.13 18.69 5.38
N TYR A 16 -12.46 18.07 6.35
CA TYR A 16 -13.04 17.57 7.59
C TYR A 16 -12.24 18.15 8.75
N GLY A 17 -12.88 19.05 9.52
CA GLY A 17 -12.21 19.84 10.57
C GLY A 17 -11.82 21.25 10.08
N GLN A 18 -10.94 21.91 10.82
CA GLN A 18 -10.39 23.24 10.53
C GLN A 18 -9.10 23.11 9.71
N VAL A 19 -9.23 23.06 8.37
CA VAL A 19 -8.08 23.00 7.47
C VAL A 19 -7.83 24.38 6.85
N GLU A 20 -6.63 24.93 7.06
CA GLU A 20 -6.24 26.22 6.49
C GLU A 20 -6.15 26.18 4.94
N ASP A 21 -6.74 27.17 4.26
CA ASP A 21 -6.72 27.28 2.79
C ASP A 21 -5.32 27.20 2.18
N ALA A 22 -4.31 27.76 2.87
CA ALA A 22 -2.93 27.70 2.41
C ALA A 22 -2.40 26.26 2.35
N ARG A 23 -2.80 25.40 3.30
CA ARG A 23 -2.42 23.98 3.33
C ARG A 23 -3.17 23.20 2.26
N VAL A 24 -4.46 23.50 2.06
CA VAL A 24 -5.25 22.90 0.96
C VAL A 24 -4.56 23.17 -0.38
N ARG A 25 -4.18 24.42 -0.64
CA ARG A 25 -3.48 24.79 -1.88
C ARG A 25 -2.15 24.07 -2.05
N ALA A 26 -1.31 24.04 -1.02
CA ALA A 26 0.00 23.38 -1.10
C ALA A 26 -0.12 21.87 -1.41
N ILE A 27 -1.06 21.17 -0.77
CA ILE A 27 -1.28 19.73 -1.03
C ILE A 27 -1.85 19.52 -2.43
N LEU A 28 -2.79 20.36 -2.85
CA LEU A 28 -3.37 20.30 -4.19
C LEU A 28 -2.31 20.53 -5.27
N GLU A 29 -1.44 21.53 -5.09
CA GLU A 29 -0.33 21.83 -5.99
C GLU A 29 0.64 20.64 -6.15
N GLU A 30 0.98 19.98 -5.04
CA GLU A 30 1.84 18.77 -5.06
C GLU A 30 1.16 17.61 -5.81
N ILE A 31 -0.12 17.34 -5.51
CA ILE A 31 -0.90 16.28 -6.17
C ILE A 31 -1.04 16.55 -7.67
N GLU A 32 -1.36 17.77 -8.06
CA GLU A 32 -1.47 18.15 -9.47
C GLU A 32 -0.12 18.07 -10.19
N SER A 33 0.97 18.47 -9.52
CA SER A 33 2.33 18.32 -10.05
C SER A 33 2.63 16.85 -10.35
N CYS A 34 2.27 15.94 -9.44
CA CYS A 34 2.40 14.51 -9.64
C CYS A 34 1.60 14.02 -10.86
N TYR A 35 0.31 14.37 -10.96
CA TYR A 35 -0.52 13.97 -12.12
C TYR A 35 0.07 14.46 -13.45
N ARG A 36 0.57 15.70 -13.52
CA ARG A 36 1.18 16.25 -14.73
C ARG A 36 2.44 15.49 -15.16
N ALA A 37 3.22 15.02 -14.19
CA ALA A 37 4.45 14.26 -14.44
C ALA A 37 4.17 12.84 -14.95
N LEU A 38 3.03 12.24 -14.56
CA LEU A 38 2.65 10.91 -15.02
C LEU A 38 2.34 10.91 -16.53
N THR A 39 2.88 9.92 -17.23
CA THR A 39 2.76 9.75 -18.70
C THR A 39 1.86 8.57 -19.07
N VAL A 40 0.82 8.34 -18.25
CA VAL A 40 -0.15 7.25 -18.38
C VAL A 40 -1.57 7.82 -18.44
N PRO A 41 -2.58 7.04 -18.88
CA PRO A 41 -3.97 7.47 -18.79
C PRO A 41 -4.35 7.85 -17.35
N LEU A 42 -4.93 9.04 -17.18
CA LEU A 42 -5.35 9.57 -15.89
C LEU A 42 -6.85 9.33 -15.68
N PRO A 43 -7.33 9.25 -14.42
CA PRO A 43 -8.75 9.24 -14.14
C PRO A 43 -9.39 10.57 -14.56
N GLU A 44 -10.67 10.54 -14.95
CA GLU A 44 -11.40 11.75 -15.33
C GLU A 44 -11.59 12.71 -14.15
N ALA A 45 -11.86 12.15 -12.96
CA ALA A 45 -12.06 12.90 -11.73
C ALA A 45 -11.57 12.11 -10.51
N VAL A 46 -11.13 12.85 -9.49
CA VAL A 46 -10.75 12.31 -8.18
C VAL A 46 -11.31 13.18 -7.05
N VAL A 47 -11.53 12.59 -5.88
CA VAL A 47 -11.85 13.33 -4.66
C VAL A 47 -10.62 13.40 -3.76
N LEU A 48 -10.24 14.60 -3.33
CA LEU A 48 -9.21 14.82 -2.31
C LEU A 48 -9.90 15.15 -0.98
N ALA A 49 -9.91 14.19 -0.06
CA ALA A 49 -10.45 14.35 1.29
C ALA A 49 -9.31 14.66 2.28
N LEU A 50 -9.35 15.85 2.87
CA LEU A 50 -8.38 16.32 3.87
C LEU A 50 -8.99 16.30 5.26
N PHE A 51 -8.36 15.56 6.16
CA PHE A 51 -8.80 15.40 7.55
C PHE A 51 -7.82 16.14 8.45
N GLU A 52 -8.31 17.07 9.27
CA GLU A 52 -7.47 17.78 10.24
C GLU A 52 -6.78 16.80 11.18
N THR A 53 -7.55 15.89 11.79
CA THR A 53 -7.06 14.95 12.81
C THR A 53 -7.19 13.49 12.39
N LEU A 54 -6.42 12.61 13.05
CA LEU A 54 -6.57 11.16 12.90
C LEU A 54 -7.96 10.69 13.31
N ARG A 55 -8.55 11.32 14.33
CA ARG A 55 -9.89 11.01 14.81
C ARG A 55 -10.95 11.25 13.74
N ASP A 56 -10.85 12.36 12.99
CA ASP A 56 -11.80 12.69 11.92
C ASP A 56 -11.73 11.64 10.79
N TRP A 57 -10.52 11.27 10.39
CA TRP A 57 -10.30 10.22 9.40
C TRP A 57 -10.84 8.86 9.89
N GLN A 58 -10.58 8.47 11.14
CA GLN A 58 -11.05 7.20 11.71
C GLN A 58 -12.58 7.14 11.75
N ALA A 59 -13.23 8.23 12.16
CA ALA A 59 -14.69 8.33 12.19
C ALA A 59 -15.28 8.21 10.77
N TYR A 60 -14.70 8.92 9.81
CA TYR A 60 -15.10 8.85 8.40
C TYR A 60 -14.92 7.44 7.82
N SER A 61 -13.73 6.86 7.97
CA SER A 61 -13.36 5.55 7.43
C SER A 61 -14.21 4.44 8.03
N THR A 62 -14.47 4.46 9.34
CA THR A 62 -15.33 3.48 10.00
C THR A 62 -16.75 3.54 9.46
N ARG A 63 -17.33 4.74 9.35
CA ARG A 63 -18.67 4.93 8.78
C ARG A 63 -18.72 4.41 7.35
N LYS A 64 -17.75 4.79 6.50
CA LYS A 64 -17.73 4.38 5.09
C LYS A 64 -17.56 2.88 4.92
N ARG A 65 -16.66 2.24 5.68
CA ARG A 65 -16.49 0.78 5.66
C ARG A 65 -17.78 0.04 6.00
N VAL A 66 -18.54 0.53 6.99
CA VAL A 66 -19.86 -0.03 7.35
C VAL A 66 -20.86 0.16 6.21
N GLU A 67 -20.94 1.34 5.61
CA GLU A 67 -21.84 1.63 4.48
C GLU A 67 -21.62 0.70 3.28
N VAL A 68 -20.36 0.35 3.00
CA VAL A 68 -19.98 -0.49 1.85
C VAL A 68 -19.73 -1.96 2.19
N GLY A 69 -19.90 -2.36 3.46
CA GLY A 69 -19.72 -3.75 3.91
C GLY A 69 -18.27 -4.25 3.92
N VAL A 70 -17.28 -3.36 4.02
CA VAL A 70 -15.85 -3.71 4.09
C VAL A 70 -15.49 -4.10 5.53
N VAL A 71 -15.03 -5.34 5.71
CA VAL A 71 -14.74 -5.94 7.03
C VAL A 71 -13.24 -5.90 7.38
N THR A 72 -12.37 -5.58 6.42
CA THR A 72 -10.91 -5.61 6.60
C THR A 72 -10.40 -4.44 7.44
N ALA A 73 -9.55 -4.73 8.42
CA ALA A 73 -8.84 -3.76 9.26
C ALA A 73 -7.39 -3.58 8.79
N GLY A 74 -6.72 -2.50 9.22
CA GLY A 74 -5.26 -2.35 9.07
C GLY A 74 -4.74 -1.11 8.33
N GLU A 75 -5.60 -0.16 7.95
CA GLU A 75 -5.16 1.08 7.29
C GLU A 75 -4.73 2.19 8.26
N GLU A 76 -4.91 1.95 9.56
CA GLU A 76 -4.70 2.93 10.64
C GLU A 76 -3.24 3.37 10.78
N GLY A 77 -2.29 2.71 10.10
CA GLY A 77 -0.87 3.06 10.07
C GLY A 77 -0.43 3.96 8.91
N PHE A 78 -1.27 4.24 7.91
CA PHE A 78 -0.83 5.00 6.72
C PHE A 78 -0.90 6.53 6.89
N LEU A 79 0.06 7.24 6.29
CA LEU A 79 0.08 8.71 6.25
C LEU A 79 -1.00 9.30 5.33
N ALA A 80 -1.29 8.58 4.24
CA ALA A 80 -2.39 8.84 3.33
C ALA A 80 -2.94 7.49 2.84
N THR A 81 -4.24 7.44 2.56
CA THR A 81 -4.90 6.23 2.02
C THR A 81 -5.69 6.56 0.77
N HIS A 82 -6.14 5.53 0.06
CA HIS A 82 -7.00 5.69 -1.10
C HIS A 82 -8.08 4.62 -1.13
N ASP A 83 -9.25 5.02 -1.64
CA ASP A 83 -10.35 4.11 -1.89
C ASP A 83 -11.01 4.42 -3.24
N ALA A 84 -11.82 3.48 -3.72
CA ALA A 84 -12.68 3.69 -4.88
C ALA A 84 -14.05 3.05 -4.67
N TRP A 85 -14.52 2.97 -3.42
CA TRP A 85 -15.68 2.15 -3.05
C TRP A 85 -16.98 2.67 -3.69
N GLU A 86 -17.07 3.97 -3.93
CA GLU A 86 -18.25 4.65 -4.50
C GLU A 86 -18.18 4.80 -6.03
N GLY A 87 -17.19 4.18 -6.68
CA GLY A 87 -17.07 4.18 -8.15
C GLY A 87 -16.09 5.20 -8.71
N PHE A 88 -15.50 6.05 -7.87
CA PHE A 88 -14.49 7.04 -8.26
C PHE A 88 -13.32 7.01 -7.27
N PRO A 89 -12.09 7.33 -7.70
CA PRO A 89 -10.92 7.36 -6.81
C PRO A 89 -11.01 8.50 -5.79
N ARG A 90 -10.71 8.17 -4.54
CA ARG A 90 -10.57 9.11 -3.43
C ARG A 90 -9.18 9.01 -2.83
N LEU A 91 -8.56 10.16 -2.61
CA LEU A 91 -7.31 10.36 -1.89
C LEU A 91 -7.66 10.87 -0.50
N ASN A 92 -7.35 10.11 0.54
CA ASN A 92 -7.62 10.47 1.93
C ASN A 92 -6.31 10.86 2.61
N VAL A 93 -6.23 12.08 3.15
CA VAL A 93 -5.01 12.60 3.77
C VAL A 93 -5.30 13.06 5.19
N CYS A 94 -4.64 12.45 6.17
CA CYS A 94 -4.68 12.89 7.56
C CYS A 94 -3.56 13.92 7.81
N LEU A 95 -3.93 15.19 7.98
CA LEU A 95 -2.98 16.29 8.10
C LEU A 95 -2.15 16.23 9.37
N GLU A 96 -2.77 15.89 10.51
CA GLU A 96 -2.06 15.65 11.78
C GLU A 96 -0.87 14.69 11.61
N ARG A 97 -1.07 13.59 10.86
CA ARG A 97 -0.03 12.60 10.64
C ARG A 97 0.96 13.00 9.57
N LEU A 98 0.46 13.50 8.44
CA LEU A 98 1.30 13.89 7.31
C LEU A 98 2.26 15.02 7.73
N LEU A 99 1.74 16.08 8.35
CA LEU A 99 2.53 17.27 8.70
C LEU A 99 3.51 17.03 9.85
N ALA A 100 3.34 15.95 10.62
CA ALA A 100 4.32 15.51 11.61
C ALA A 100 5.57 14.88 10.98
N GLN A 101 5.56 14.61 9.67
CA GLN A 101 6.68 13.99 8.95
C GLN A 101 7.58 15.01 8.24
N PRO A 102 8.84 14.65 7.92
CA PRO A 102 9.69 15.48 7.08
C PRO A 102 9.10 15.71 5.67
N PRO A 103 9.33 16.87 5.02
CA PRO A 103 8.70 17.21 3.73
C PRO A 103 8.82 16.13 2.65
N LEU A 104 10.00 15.53 2.50
CA LEU A 104 10.25 14.49 1.50
C LEU A 104 9.36 13.25 1.69
N LEU A 105 9.09 12.88 2.94
CA LEU A 105 8.18 11.79 3.29
C LEU A 105 6.72 12.17 3.04
N GLN A 106 6.36 13.44 3.26
CA GLN A 106 5.02 13.94 2.94
C GLN A 106 4.73 13.82 1.44
N GLN A 107 5.68 14.28 0.61
CA GLN A 107 5.60 14.15 -0.85
C GLN A 107 5.44 12.68 -1.25
N GLY A 108 6.26 11.80 -0.66
CA GLY A 108 6.21 10.37 -0.92
C GLY A 108 4.82 9.78 -0.69
N ALA A 109 4.19 10.13 0.43
CA ALA A 109 2.84 9.68 0.79
C ALA A 109 1.76 10.22 -0.16
N LEU A 110 1.85 11.49 -0.56
CA LEU A 110 0.91 12.09 -1.51
C LEU A 110 1.04 11.46 -2.90
N HIS A 111 2.26 11.27 -3.38
CA HIS A 111 2.52 10.65 -4.68
C HIS A 111 2.08 9.18 -4.73
N GLN A 112 2.23 8.44 -3.62
CA GLN A 112 1.74 7.06 -3.50
C GLN A 112 0.22 6.98 -3.74
N VAL A 113 -0.57 7.85 -3.09
CA VAL A 113 -2.03 7.82 -3.27
C VAL A 113 -2.46 8.32 -4.65
N VAL A 114 -1.68 9.22 -5.28
CA VAL A 114 -1.87 9.60 -6.69
C VAL A 114 -1.59 8.42 -7.63
N ALA A 115 -0.52 7.67 -7.44
CA ALA A 115 -0.26 6.48 -8.25
C ALA A 115 -1.37 5.44 -8.09
N HIS A 116 -1.90 5.28 -6.88
CA HIS A 116 -3.01 4.38 -6.64
C HIS A 116 -4.34 4.85 -7.24
N SER A 117 -4.62 6.15 -7.32
CA SER A 117 -5.83 6.65 -8.00
C SER A 117 -5.79 6.33 -9.51
N VAL A 118 -4.60 6.39 -10.11
CA VAL A 118 -4.37 6.07 -11.52
C VAL A 118 -4.48 4.57 -11.79
N LEU A 119 -3.82 3.74 -10.97
CA LEU A 119 -3.75 2.30 -11.20
C LEU A 119 -4.97 1.53 -10.68
N HIS A 120 -5.55 2.00 -9.57
CA HIS A 120 -6.56 1.25 -8.81
C HIS A 120 -7.80 2.07 -8.46
N GLY A 121 -8.06 3.16 -9.17
CA GLY A 121 -9.19 4.06 -8.96
C GLY A 121 -10.57 3.50 -9.33
N ARG A 122 -10.72 2.18 -9.42
CA ARG A 122 -11.98 1.51 -9.77
C ARG A 122 -12.35 0.47 -8.70
N PRO A 123 -13.65 0.25 -8.44
CA PRO A 123 -14.12 -0.73 -7.46
C PRO A 123 -13.61 -2.15 -7.68
N ASP A 124 -13.33 -2.54 -8.93
CA ASP A 124 -12.89 -3.90 -9.26
C ASP A 124 -11.57 -4.27 -8.56
N TYR A 125 -10.66 -3.29 -8.35
CA TYR A 125 -9.40 -3.46 -7.60
C TYR A 125 -9.56 -3.63 -6.07
N TYR A 126 -10.80 -3.78 -5.61
CA TYR A 126 -11.16 -4.09 -4.22
C TYR A 126 -11.95 -5.41 -4.12
N ARG A 127 -12.20 -6.09 -5.24
CA ARG A 127 -12.97 -7.35 -5.31
C ARG A 127 -12.09 -8.51 -5.75
N PHE A 128 -11.43 -9.14 -4.79
CA PHE A 128 -10.60 -10.32 -5.06
C PHE A 128 -11.37 -11.61 -4.77
N ALA A 129 -11.34 -12.54 -5.73
CA ALA A 129 -11.86 -13.88 -5.54
C ALA A 129 -10.72 -14.83 -5.18
N ILE A 130 -10.88 -15.62 -4.12
CA ILE A 130 -9.91 -16.66 -3.77
C ILE A 130 -10.24 -17.92 -4.57
N PRO A 131 -9.33 -18.42 -5.44
CA PRO A 131 -9.58 -19.65 -6.17
C PRO A 131 -9.86 -20.81 -5.22
N ARG A 132 -10.82 -21.67 -5.57
CA ARG A 132 -11.21 -22.84 -4.77
C ARG A 132 -10.03 -23.72 -4.37
N ARG A 133 -9.02 -23.86 -5.24
CA ARG A 133 -7.79 -24.61 -4.94
C ARG A 133 -7.03 -24.05 -3.73
N LEU A 134 -6.96 -22.73 -3.59
CA LEU A 134 -6.26 -22.07 -2.47
C LEU A 134 -7.06 -22.17 -1.18
N ILE A 135 -8.40 -22.15 -1.27
CA ILE A 135 -9.29 -22.43 -0.13
C ILE A 135 -9.09 -23.85 0.39
N LEU A 136 -8.98 -24.84 -0.50
CA LEU A 136 -8.75 -26.23 -0.10
C LEU A 136 -7.34 -26.41 0.51
N LEU A 137 -6.33 -25.79 -0.10
CA LEU A 137 -4.96 -25.79 0.43
C LEU A 137 -4.89 -25.15 1.81
N SER A 138 -5.49 -23.97 2.01
CA SER A 138 -5.48 -23.28 3.31
C SER A 138 -6.14 -24.14 4.39
N ARG A 139 -7.29 -24.77 4.08
CA ARG A 139 -8.00 -25.66 5.00
C ARG A 139 -7.19 -26.88 5.38
N SER A 140 -6.47 -27.49 4.43
CA SER A 140 -5.57 -28.62 4.75
C SER A 140 -4.43 -28.25 5.70
N ARG A 141 -4.11 -26.96 5.82
CA ARG A 141 -3.07 -26.41 6.72
C ARG A 141 -3.66 -25.75 7.98
N GLY A 142 -4.94 -25.99 8.27
CA GLY A 142 -5.61 -25.42 9.44
C GLY A 142 -5.85 -23.90 9.38
N VAL A 143 -5.77 -23.30 8.20
CA VAL A 143 -6.04 -21.86 8.00
C VAL A 143 -7.51 -21.65 7.67
N GLU A 144 -8.20 -20.97 8.60
CA GLU A 144 -9.61 -20.58 8.49
C GLU A 144 -9.83 -19.53 7.39
N MET A 145 -11.07 -19.38 6.95
CA MET A 145 -11.42 -18.49 5.83
C MET A 145 -11.11 -17.03 6.17
N GLU A 146 -11.38 -16.62 7.39
CA GLU A 146 -11.19 -15.27 7.89
C GLU A 146 -9.70 -14.88 7.87
N VAL A 147 -8.83 -15.81 8.30
CA VAL A 147 -7.37 -15.62 8.22
C VAL A 147 -6.92 -15.56 6.77
N LEU A 148 -7.43 -16.43 5.90
CA LEU A 148 -7.08 -16.43 4.49
C LEU A 148 -7.52 -15.13 3.79
N GLN A 149 -8.67 -14.59 4.13
CA GLN A 149 -9.16 -13.31 3.63
C GLN A 149 -8.26 -12.15 4.09
N GLN A 150 -7.81 -12.16 5.34
CA GLN A 150 -6.87 -11.15 5.83
C GLN A 150 -5.49 -11.28 5.17
N VAL A 151 -5.00 -12.50 4.93
CA VAL A 151 -3.76 -12.73 4.16
C VAL A 151 -3.91 -12.23 2.72
N LEU A 152 -5.03 -12.51 2.06
CA LEU A 152 -5.33 -11.98 0.73
C LEU A 152 -5.31 -10.45 0.73
N TYR A 153 -5.87 -9.81 1.76
CA TYR A 153 -5.85 -8.36 1.90
C TYR A 153 -4.41 -7.81 2.01
N PHE A 154 -3.56 -8.41 2.84
CA PHE A 154 -2.15 -8.02 2.94
C PHE A 154 -1.38 -8.22 1.63
N VAL A 155 -1.60 -9.34 0.94
CA VAL A 155 -1.02 -9.60 -0.38
C VAL A 155 -1.49 -8.57 -1.40
N ALA A 156 -2.79 -8.24 -1.41
CA ALA A 156 -3.36 -7.25 -2.32
C ALA A 156 -2.74 -5.86 -2.11
N ILE A 157 -2.59 -5.42 -0.86
CA ILE A 157 -1.90 -4.16 -0.56
C ILE A 157 -0.44 -4.21 -1.03
N ALA A 158 0.26 -5.31 -0.80
CA ALA A 158 1.67 -5.43 -1.14
C ALA A 158 1.92 -5.39 -2.65
N ILE A 159 1.08 -6.06 -3.45
CA ILE A 159 1.14 -6.02 -4.92
C ILE A 159 0.77 -4.63 -5.45
N LYS A 160 -0.32 -4.02 -4.96
CA LYS A 160 -0.69 -2.64 -5.33
C LYS A 160 0.42 -1.65 -5.00
N GLY A 161 1.09 -1.85 -3.85
CA GLY A 161 2.24 -1.05 -3.42
C GLY A 161 3.44 -1.18 -4.37
N LEU A 162 3.75 -2.40 -4.81
CA LEU A 162 4.77 -2.65 -5.83
C LEU A 162 4.44 -1.94 -7.16
N GLU A 163 3.20 -2.06 -7.64
CA GLU A 163 2.76 -1.45 -8.89
C GLU A 163 2.83 0.08 -8.82
N ALA A 164 2.36 0.68 -7.71
CA ALA A 164 2.43 2.12 -7.47
C ALA A 164 3.89 2.63 -7.38
N ALA A 165 4.75 1.98 -6.60
CA ALA A 165 6.16 2.34 -6.52
C ALA A 165 6.85 2.20 -7.88
N THR A 166 6.54 1.16 -8.65
CA THR A 166 7.05 0.96 -10.00
C THR A 166 6.63 2.09 -10.94
N LEU A 167 5.36 2.51 -10.89
CA LEU A 167 4.88 3.63 -11.68
C LEU A 167 5.63 4.92 -11.32
N LEU A 168 5.78 5.22 -10.03
CA LEU A 168 6.40 6.44 -9.55
C LEU A 168 7.90 6.49 -9.88
N VAL A 169 8.64 5.40 -9.66
CA VAL A 169 10.06 5.30 -10.01
C VAL A 169 10.27 5.49 -11.51
N ARG A 170 9.41 4.89 -12.36
CA ARG A 170 9.46 5.08 -13.82
C ARG A 170 9.27 6.54 -14.25
N HIS A 171 8.64 7.36 -13.42
CA HIS A 171 8.42 8.79 -13.66
C HIS A 171 9.35 9.71 -12.87
N GLY A 172 10.39 9.15 -12.22
CA GLY A 172 11.45 9.93 -11.57
C GLY A 172 11.20 10.31 -10.11
N PHE A 173 10.11 9.83 -9.50
CA PHE A 173 9.83 9.98 -8.07
C PHE A 173 10.65 8.93 -7.30
N ILE A 174 11.96 9.18 -7.14
CA ILE A 174 12.87 8.24 -6.48
C ILE A 174 13.08 8.63 -5.02
N ASP A 175 13.45 9.89 -4.74
CA ASP A 175 13.91 10.32 -3.42
C ASP A 175 12.79 10.30 -2.36
N ASP A 176 11.61 10.77 -2.74
CA ASP A 176 10.39 10.79 -1.92
C ASP A 176 9.87 9.37 -1.65
N GLN A 177 9.93 8.51 -2.67
CA GLN A 177 9.54 7.11 -2.56
C GLN A 177 10.55 6.30 -1.74
N ALA A 178 11.84 6.65 -1.81
CA ALA A 178 12.87 6.09 -0.95
C ALA A 178 12.65 6.47 0.51
N ALA A 179 12.33 7.74 0.79
CA ALA A 179 11.99 8.21 2.13
C ALA A 179 10.78 7.47 2.69
N LEU A 180 9.73 7.29 1.87
CA LEU A 180 8.55 6.52 2.24
C LEU A 180 8.83 5.03 2.42
N ALA A 181 9.68 4.43 1.60
CA ALA A 181 10.08 3.03 1.76
C ALA A 181 10.84 2.81 3.08
N LEU A 182 11.77 3.70 3.42
CA LEU A 182 12.51 3.66 4.68
C LEU A 182 11.59 3.83 5.88
N TYR A 183 10.64 4.76 5.82
CA TYR A 183 9.61 4.94 6.85
C TYR A 183 8.77 3.68 7.06
N GLN A 184 8.34 3.02 5.97
CA GLN A 184 7.60 1.76 6.06
C GLN A 184 8.44 0.59 6.60
N MET A 185 9.77 0.69 6.57
CA MET A 185 10.69 -0.31 7.10
C MET A 185 11.22 0.00 8.49
N GLU A 186 10.92 1.19 9.01
CA GLU A 186 11.32 1.60 10.34
C GLU A 186 10.69 0.68 11.37
N LYS A 187 11.53 0.10 12.23
CA LYS A 187 11.09 -0.85 13.24
C LYS A 187 10.36 -0.09 14.32
N GLU A 188 9.08 -0.39 14.50
CA GLU A 188 8.42 -0.06 15.75
C GLU A 188 8.84 -1.12 16.79
N GLU A 189 9.09 -0.74 18.06
CA GLU A 189 9.40 -1.70 19.14
C GLU A 189 8.33 -2.82 19.24
N ASP A 190 7.13 -2.52 18.74
CA ASP A 190 6.00 -3.42 18.61
C ASP A 190 6.25 -4.59 17.66
N ASP A 191 7.05 -4.46 16.60
CA ASP A 191 7.27 -5.56 15.62
C ASP A 191 7.89 -6.80 16.26
N LEU A 192 8.87 -6.60 17.16
CA LEU A 192 9.50 -7.69 17.89
C LEU A 192 8.51 -8.35 18.85
N THR A 193 7.65 -7.55 19.48
CA THR A 193 6.62 -8.02 20.41
C THR A 193 5.55 -8.82 19.67
N VAL A 194 5.05 -8.30 18.55
CA VAL A 194 4.09 -8.98 17.68
C VAL A 194 4.67 -10.29 17.16
N TRP A 195 5.92 -10.31 16.70
CA TRP A 195 6.57 -11.56 16.27
C TRP A 195 6.70 -12.58 17.39
N LYS A 196 7.13 -12.16 18.60
CA LYS A 196 7.25 -13.05 19.76
C LYS A 196 5.93 -13.72 20.14
N MET A 197 4.81 -13.02 19.95
CA MET A 197 3.47 -13.55 20.16
C MET A 197 3.03 -14.47 19.01
N ALA A 198 3.33 -14.08 17.77
CA ALA A 198 2.88 -14.78 16.57
C ALA A 198 3.64 -16.08 16.28
N ARG A 199 4.92 -16.19 16.65
CA ARG A 199 5.82 -17.26 16.18
C ARG A 199 5.39 -18.70 16.51
N TRP A 200 4.55 -18.87 17.54
CA TRP A 200 4.09 -20.18 18.02
C TRP A 200 2.69 -20.56 17.53
N GLU A 201 1.96 -19.65 16.90
CA GLU A 201 0.62 -19.88 16.40
C GLU A 201 0.65 -19.76 14.86
N PRO A 202 0.40 -20.85 14.10
CA PRO A 202 0.59 -20.84 12.65
C PRO A 202 -0.19 -19.76 11.90
N ARG A 203 -1.42 -19.42 12.34
CA ARG A 203 -2.26 -18.39 11.70
C ARG A 203 -1.68 -17.00 11.95
N ALA A 204 -1.31 -16.69 13.18
CA ALA A 204 -0.67 -15.43 13.55
C ALA A 204 0.68 -15.26 12.84
N ARG A 205 1.46 -16.36 12.73
CA ARG A 205 2.72 -16.36 11.99
C ARG A 205 2.52 -16.05 10.51
N LEU A 206 1.53 -16.70 9.86
CA LEU A 206 1.19 -16.45 8.47
C LEU A 206 0.75 -14.99 8.26
N LEU A 207 -0.11 -14.45 9.12
CA LEU A 207 -0.55 -13.05 9.07
C LEU A 207 0.62 -12.09 9.20
N TYR A 208 1.52 -12.35 10.15
CA TYR A 208 2.71 -11.53 10.35
C TYR A 208 3.58 -11.51 9.09
N LEU A 209 3.92 -12.68 8.55
CA LEU A 209 4.77 -12.81 7.36
C LEU A 209 4.11 -12.20 6.12
N ALA A 210 2.78 -12.35 5.98
CA ALA A 210 2.02 -11.71 4.91
C ALA A 210 2.10 -10.18 4.99
N ALA A 211 1.99 -9.60 6.19
CA ALA A 211 2.08 -8.15 6.39
C ALA A 211 3.47 -7.59 6.02
N GLN A 212 4.53 -8.35 6.26
CA GLN A 212 5.89 -7.96 5.90
C GLN A 212 6.13 -7.87 4.38
N LEU A 213 5.28 -8.48 3.54
CA LEU A 213 5.41 -8.36 2.09
C LEU A 213 5.22 -6.92 1.60
N ARG A 214 4.39 -6.11 2.26
CA ARG A 214 4.11 -4.73 1.83
C ARG A 214 5.39 -3.88 1.73
N PRO A 215 6.14 -3.64 2.82
CA PRO A 215 7.36 -2.84 2.74
C PRO A 215 8.42 -3.48 1.84
N LEU A 216 8.53 -4.82 1.85
CA LEU A 216 9.51 -5.53 1.03
C LEU A 216 9.26 -5.36 -0.46
N LEU A 217 8.01 -5.51 -0.91
CA LEU A 217 7.64 -5.38 -2.32
C LEU A 217 7.68 -3.92 -2.76
N TYR A 218 7.23 -3.00 -1.91
CA TYR A 218 7.30 -1.56 -2.18
C TYR A 218 8.72 -1.08 -2.49
N ALA A 219 9.72 -1.58 -1.76
CA ALA A 219 11.11 -1.17 -1.91
C ALA A 219 11.80 -1.73 -3.16
N ARG A 220 11.29 -2.81 -3.79
CA ARG A 220 11.98 -3.49 -4.89
C ARG A 220 12.27 -2.61 -6.10
N PRO A 221 11.33 -1.79 -6.61
CA PRO A 221 11.60 -0.92 -7.75
C PRO A 221 12.67 0.13 -7.45
N LEU A 222 12.92 0.44 -6.18
CA LEU A 222 13.87 1.46 -5.74
C LEU A 222 15.31 0.94 -5.57
N PHE A 223 15.50 -0.38 -5.43
CA PHE A 223 16.83 -0.97 -5.19
C PHE A 223 17.91 -0.59 -6.21
N PRO A 224 17.62 -0.51 -7.53
CA PRO A 224 18.62 -0.07 -8.51
C PRO A 224 19.03 1.40 -8.37
N HIS A 225 18.24 2.21 -7.66
CA HIS A 225 18.38 3.66 -7.60
C HIS A 225 18.85 4.17 -6.24
N VAL A 226 18.64 3.41 -5.16
CA VAL A 226 18.87 3.85 -3.79
C VAL A 226 19.87 2.92 -3.10
N PRO A 227 21.17 3.29 -3.05
CA PRO A 227 22.18 2.51 -2.35
C PRO A 227 21.81 2.31 -0.87
N GLY A 228 22.00 1.10 -0.35
CA GLY A 228 21.71 0.77 1.05
C GLY A 228 20.24 0.39 1.33
N LEU A 229 19.31 0.63 0.40
CA LEU A 229 17.89 0.31 0.63
C LEU A 229 17.66 -1.21 0.74
N SER A 230 18.43 -2.00 -0.02
CA SER A 230 18.37 -3.47 0.05
C SER A 230 18.85 -3.99 1.41
N GLU A 231 19.84 -3.34 2.01
CA GLU A 231 20.37 -3.62 3.33
C GLU A 231 19.35 -3.26 4.42
N SER A 232 18.68 -2.11 4.29
CA SER A 232 17.58 -1.72 5.17
C SER A 232 16.43 -2.73 5.14
N ALA A 233 16.04 -3.20 3.94
CA ALA A 233 15.02 -4.24 3.79
C ALA A 233 15.43 -5.56 4.48
N ARG A 234 16.71 -5.95 4.40
CA ARG A 234 17.23 -7.11 5.14
C ARG A 234 17.22 -6.88 6.64
N ALA A 235 17.62 -5.69 7.08
CA ALA A 235 17.68 -5.34 8.50
C ALA A 235 16.29 -5.35 9.16
N MET A 236 15.24 -4.98 8.41
CA MET A 236 13.84 -5.04 8.85
C MET A 236 13.45 -6.45 9.33
N LEU A 237 13.93 -7.51 8.67
CA LEU A 237 13.59 -8.89 9.01
C LEU A 237 14.57 -9.57 9.98
N ALA A 238 15.56 -8.84 10.52
CA ALA A 238 16.65 -9.43 11.30
C ALA A 238 16.20 -10.09 12.62
N HIS A 239 14.98 -9.84 13.10
CA HIS A 239 14.39 -10.52 14.27
C HIS A 239 13.75 -11.87 13.94
N LEU A 240 13.56 -12.18 12.65
CA LEU A 240 13.05 -13.47 12.20
C LEU A 240 14.18 -14.52 12.16
N PRO A 241 13.83 -15.82 12.25
CA PRO A 241 14.80 -16.88 11.94
C PRO A 241 15.41 -16.67 10.55
N PRO A 242 16.74 -16.87 10.37
CA PRO A 242 17.42 -16.58 9.10
C PRO A 242 16.79 -17.27 7.89
N GLU A 243 16.35 -18.52 8.04
CA GLU A 243 15.69 -19.26 6.95
C GLU A 243 14.34 -18.65 6.57
N THR A 244 13.56 -18.19 7.55
CA THR A 244 12.28 -17.51 7.32
C THR A 244 12.49 -16.17 6.62
N ALA A 245 13.46 -15.38 7.07
CA ALA A 245 13.81 -14.11 6.43
C ALA A 245 14.28 -14.32 4.98
N ALA A 246 15.16 -15.31 4.73
CA ALA A 246 15.65 -15.64 3.40
C ALA A 246 14.52 -16.09 2.45
N ARG A 247 13.57 -16.91 2.93
CA ARG A 247 12.38 -17.30 2.17
C ARG A 247 11.52 -16.11 1.81
N LEU A 248 11.30 -15.19 2.76
CA LEU A 248 10.47 -14.02 2.53
C LEU A 248 11.12 -13.05 1.52
N HIS A 249 12.43 -12.85 1.59
CA HIS A 249 13.16 -12.11 0.55
C HIS A 249 13.04 -12.78 -0.82
N THR A 250 13.27 -14.09 -0.89
CA THR A 250 13.16 -14.86 -2.15
C THR A 250 11.75 -14.78 -2.74
N LEU A 251 10.72 -14.86 -1.90
CA LEU A 251 9.34 -14.66 -2.31
C LEU A 251 9.15 -13.24 -2.87
N ALA A 252 9.57 -12.20 -2.14
CA ALA A 252 9.45 -10.82 -2.60
C ALA A 252 10.21 -10.57 -3.93
N ASP A 253 11.40 -11.15 -4.11
CA ASP A 253 12.15 -11.12 -5.37
C ASP A 253 11.38 -11.78 -6.52
N THR A 254 10.82 -12.96 -6.26
CA THR A 254 10.04 -13.72 -7.24
C THR A 254 8.80 -12.94 -7.69
N LEU A 255 8.05 -12.38 -6.73
CA LEU A 255 6.84 -11.60 -7.01
C LEU A 255 7.17 -10.32 -7.79
N ALA A 256 8.22 -9.60 -7.42
CA ALA A 256 8.64 -8.40 -8.13
C ALA A 256 9.07 -8.70 -9.57
N ALA A 257 9.74 -9.83 -9.80
CA ALA A 257 10.17 -10.25 -11.13
C ALA A 257 9.03 -10.79 -12.02
N GLN A 258 7.97 -11.33 -11.41
CA GLN A 258 6.83 -11.96 -12.12
C GLN A 258 5.63 -11.04 -12.31
N CYS A 259 5.64 -9.84 -11.71
CA CYS A 259 4.54 -8.87 -11.83
C CYS A 259 4.21 -8.58 -13.30
N THR A 260 2.99 -8.92 -13.69
CA THR A 260 2.52 -8.85 -15.08
C THR A 260 1.83 -7.52 -15.38
N GLY A 261 1.42 -6.78 -14.34
CA GLY A 261 0.57 -5.59 -14.46
C GLY A 261 -0.92 -5.91 -14.51
N ASP A 262 -1.31 -7.19 -14.43
CA ASP A 262 -2.67 -7.62 -14.09
C ASP A 262 -2.75 -7.84 -12.58
N THR A 263 -3.21 -6.83 -11.84
CA THR A 263 -3.27 -6.85 -10.38
C THR A 263 -4.05 -8.05 -9.84
N HIS A 264 -5.14 -8.48 -10.48
CA HIS A 264 -5.92 -9.62 -9.98
C HIS A 264 -5.17 -10.93 -10.11
N ARG A 265 -4.52 -11.11 -11.25
CA ARG A 265 -3.66 -12.26 -11.50
C ARG A 265 -2.47 -12.26 -10.54
N ASP A 266 -1.76 -11.14 -10.44
CA ASP A 266 -0.56 -10.99 -9.62
C ASP A 266 -0.88 -11.23 -8.14
N VAL A 267 -2.01 -10.73 -7.62
CA VAL A 267 -2.47 -11.01 -6.25
C VAL A 267 -2.79 -12.49 -6.05
N THR A 268 -3.43 -13.13 -7.03
CA THR A 268 -3.78 -14.56 -6.94
C THR A 268 -2.54 -15.45 -6.93
N GLU A 269 -1.57 -15.15 -7.80
CA GLU A 269 -0.29 -15.86 -7.88
C GLU A 269 0.53 -15.62 -6.61
N ALA A 270 0.56 -14.38 -6.11
CA ALA A 270 1.24 -14.01 -4.88
C ALA A 270 0.67 -14.73 -3.65
N LEU A 271 -0.66 -14.85 -3.55
CA LEU A 271 -1.31 -15.59 -2.48
C LEU A 271 -0.91 -17.08 -2.53
N ALA A 272 -0.86 -17.67 -3.72
CA ALA A 272 -0.45 -19.07 -3.88
C ALA A 272 1.00 -19.28 -3.43
N LEU A 273 1.93 -18.44 -3.91
CA LEU A 273 3.34 -18.50 -3.57
C LEU A 273 3.60 -18.27 -2.07
N LEU A 274 2.88 -17.33 -1.45
CA LEU A 274 2.98 -17.08 -0.01
C LEU A 274 2.53 -18.29 0.80
N LEU A 275 1.39 -18.90 0.45
CA LEU A 275 0.95 -20.11 1.13
C LEU A 275 2.04 -21.17 1.02
N ASP A 276 2.59 -21.45 -0.15
CA ASP A 276 3.64 -22.46 -0.31
C ASP A 276 4.98 -22.12 0.40
N ALA A 277 5.32 -20.85 0.55
CA ALA A 277 6.57 -20.41 1.15
C ALA A 277 6.60 -20.49 2.69
N VAL A 278 5.44 -20.41 3.35
CA VAL A 278 5.34 -20.44 4.82
C VAL A 278 5.06 -21.87 5.27
N PRO A 279 6.06 -22.59 5.84
CA PRO A 279 5.84 -23.94 6.35
C PRO A 279 4.93 -23.95 7.59
N GLU A 280 4.46 -25.15 7.96
CA GLU A 280 3.73 -25.44 9.22
C GLU A 280 4.54 -25.14 10.48
#